data_AF-A0A355WN20-F1
#
_entry.id   AF-A0A355WN20-F1
#
_cell.length_a   1.000
_cell.length_b   1.000
_cell.length_c   1.000
_cell.angle_alpha   90.00
_cell.angle_beta   90.00
_cell.angle_gamma   90.00
#
_symmetry.space_group_name_H-M   'P 1'
#
loop_
_entity.id
_entity.type
_entity.pdbx_description
1 polymer ?
#
loop_
_entity_poly.entity_id
_entity_poly.type
_entity_poly.pdbx_seq_one_letter_code
_entity_poly.pdbx_strand_id
1 'polypeptide(L)' 'MTSDDVVASSTLSKCLLRAVAEDARESFDHVDYFPSYEMVMNSRRDATWATDAVHVTDHIVKQITDGFINEWIV' A
#
# COMPACT_ATOMS: atom_id res chain seq x y z
N MET A 1 17.51 -23.25 -12.03
CA MET A 1 16.78 -21.98 -11.93
C MET A 1 16.42 -21.83 -10.47
N THR A 2 17.08 -20.92 -9.75
CA THR A 2 16.74 -20.66 -8.35
C THR A 2 15.31 -20.14 -8.31
N SER A 3 14.45 -20.81 -7.56
CA SER A 3 13.16 -20.27 -7.17
C SER A 3 13.43 -18.96 -6.46
N ASP A 4 13.18 -17.82 -7.11
CA ASP A 4 13.40 -16.52 -6.48
C ASP A 4 12.67 -16.50 -5.14
N ASP A 5 13.36 -16.10 -4.09
CA ASP A 5 12.79 -15.99 -2.75
C ASP A 5 11.53 -15.13 -2.83
N VAL A 6 10.38 -15.72 -2.48
CA VAL A 6 9.07 -15.09 -2.67
C VAL A 6 8.95 -13.80 -1.87
N VAL A 7 9.65 -13.69 -0.73
CA VAL A 7 9.68 -12.49 0.10
C VAL A 7 10.52 -11.42 -0.58
N ALA A 8 11.72 -11.77 -1.04
CA ALA A 8 12.60 -10.83 -1.75
C ALA A 8 11.96 -10.30 -3.04
N SER A 9 11.40 -11.21 -3.86
CA SER A 9 10.71 -10.87 -5.11
C SER A 9 9.47 -9.98 -4.86
N SER A 10 8.62 -10.37 -3.90
CA SER A 10 7.44 -9.57 -3.52
C SER A 10 7.80 -8.20 -2.96
N THR A 11 8.90 -8.08 -2.23
CA THR A 11 9.38 -6.82 -1.68
C THR A 11 9.87 -5.92 -2.80
N LEU A 12 10.71 -6.47 -3.70
CA LEU A 12 11.22 -5.75 -4.85
C LEU A 12 10.07 -5.20 -5.73
N SER A 13 9.08 -6.02 -6.06
CA SER A 13 7.94 -5.57 -6.89
C SER A 13 7.16 -4.42 -6.24
N LYS A 14 6.95 -4.45 -4.92
CA LYS A 14 6.23 -3.38 -4.21
C LYS A 14 7.05 -2.09 -4.10
N CYS A 15 8.35 -2.21 -3.83
CA CYS A 15 9.27 -1.06 -3.83
C CYS A 15 9.34 -0.40 -5.21
N LEU A 16 9.42 -1.19 -6.28
CA LEU A 16 9.42 -0.70 -7.65
C LEU A 16 8.12 0.04 -7.98
N LEU A 17 6.96 -0.54 -7.63
CA LEU A 17 5.66 0.11 -7.82
C LEU A 17 5.61 1.47 -7.11
N ARG A 18 6.10 1.56 -5.88
CA ARG A 18 6.14 2.83 -5.13
C ARG A 18 7.02 3.88 -5.80
N ALA A 19 8.19 3.48 -6.31
CA ALA A 19 9.10 4.38 -7.01
C ALA A 19 8.48 4.91 -8.31
N VAL A 20 7.86 4.04 -9.11
CA VAL A 20 7.17 4.43 -10.35
C VAL A 20 5.95 5.32 -10.07
N ALA A 21 5.23 5.08 -8.97
CA ALA A 21 4.13 5.94 -8.58
C ALA A 21 4.59 7.37 -8.21
N GLU A 22 5.78 7.51 -7.59
CA GLU A 22 6.37 8.85 -7.37
C GLU A 22 6.74 9.52 -8.68
N ASP A 23 7.41 8.79 -9.58
CA ASP A 23 7.81 9.29 -10.89
C ASP A 23 6.60 9.79 -11.70
N ALA A 24 5.47 9.06 -11.63
CA ALA A 24 4.22 9.48 -12.25
C ALA A 24 3.64 10.75 -11.60
N ARG A 25 3.64 10.84 -10.26
CA ARG A 25 3.17 12.03 -9.52
C ARG A 25 4.02 13.26 -9.83
N GLU A 26 5.34 13.10 -9.99
CA GLU A 26 6.24 14.20 -10.36
C GLU A 26 6.12 14.59 -11.83
N SER A 27 5.82 13.64 -12.72
CA SER A 27 5.73 13.86 -14.16
C SER A 27 4.40 14.46 -14.62
N PHE A 28 3.33 14.29 -13.84
CA PHE A 28 1.99 14.68 -14.25
C PHE A 28 1.26 15.47 -13.15
N ASP A 29 1.01 16.76 -13.39
CA ASP A 29 0.36 17.67 -12.42
C ASP A 29 -1.05 17.24 -11.96
N HIS A 30 -1.69 16.33 -12.68
CA HIS A 30 -3.04 15.81 -12.38
C HIS A 30 -3.01 14.42 -11.73
N VAL A 31 -1.82 13.94 -11.37
CA VAL A 31 -1.62 12.65 -10.70
C VAL A 31 -1.14 12.90 -9.29
N ASP A 32 -1.85 12.31 -8.35
CA ASP A 32 -1.48 12.32 -6.94
C ASP A 32 -1.20 10.92 -6.42
N TYR A 33 -0.44 10.85 -5.32
CA TYR A 33 -0.14 9.60 -4.63
C TYR A 33 -0.82 9.53 -3.27
N PHE A 34 -1.74 8.59 -3.12
CA PHE A 34 -2.38 8.29 -1.84
C PHE A 34 -1.65 7.13 -1.11
N PRO A 35 -1.08 7.34 0.09
CA PRO A 35 -0.15 6.41 0.75
C PRO A 35 -0.84 5.24 1.48
N SER A 36 -1.84 4.62 0.86
CA SER A 36 -2.60 3.51 1.47
C SER A 36 -1.73 2.30 1.85
N TYR A 37 -0.71 2.00 1.06
CA TYR A 37 0.21 0.90 1.32
C TYR A 37 1.04 1.15 2.58
N GLU A 38 1.60 2.34 2.73
CA GLU A 38 2.38 2.74 3.89
C GLU A 38 1.52 2.79 5.16
N MET A 39 0.27 3.23 5.05
CA MET A 39 -0.68 3.22 6.17
C MET A 39 -0.89 1.79 6.71
N VAL A 40 -1.03 0.80 5.83
CA VAL A 40 -1.13 -0.62 6.23
C VAL A 40 0.19 -1.10 6.84
N MET A 41 1.30 -0.90 6.13
CA MET A 41 2.60 -1.49 6.50
C MET A 41 3.20 -0.92 7.79
N ASN A 42 2.91 0.33 8.13
CA ASN A 42 3.43 1.01 9.32
C ASN A 42 2.44 1.03 10.49
N SER A 43 1.27 0.40 10.35
CA SER A 43 0.29 0.26 11.43
C SER A 43 0.54 -1.00 12.28
N ARG A 44 -0.08 -1.01 13.45
CA ARG A 44 -0.02 -2.14 14.38
C ARG A 44 -0.52 -3.43 13.70
N ARG A 45 0.35 -4.44 13.64
CA ARG A 45 0.09 -5.69 12.91
C ARG A 45 -1.18 -6.42 13.38
N ASP A 46 -1.45 -6.41 14.68
CA ASP A 46 -2.61 -7.06 15.30
C ASP A 46 -3.95 -6.39 14.97
N ALA A 47 -3.94 -5.10 14.60
CA ALA A 47 -5.11 -4.38 14.13
C ALA A 47 -5.27 -4.45 12.60
N THR A 48 -4.15 -4.54 11.88
CA THR A 48 -4.11 -4.42 10.42
C THR A 48 -4.32 -5.74 9.69
N TRP A 49 -3.75 -6.84 10.18
CA TRP A 49 -3.70 -8.11 9.44
C TRP A 49 -4.59 -9.18 10.08
N ALA A 50 -5.21 -10.00 9.23
CA ALA A 50 -5.84 -11.23 9.66
C ALA A 50 -4.81 -12.22 10.24
N THR A 51 -5.30 -13.27 10.88
CA THR A 51 -4.45 -14.28 11.53
C THR A 51 -3.51 -15.01 10.57
N ASP A 52 -3.83 -15.03 9.27
CA ASP A 52 -3.00 -15.64 8.24
C ASP A 52 -1.82 -14.76 7.79
N ALA A 53 -1.77 -13.50 8.21
CA ALA A 53 -0.76 -12.52 7.82
C ALA A 53 -0.63 -12.27 6.31
N VAL A 54 -1.64 -12.64 5.53
CA VAL A 54 -1.73 -12.42 4.09
C VAL A 54 -2.79 -11.38 3.77
N HIS A 55 -3.90 -11.39 4.52
CA HIS A 55 -5.01 -10.47 4.29
C HIS A 55 -5.01 -9.33 5.31
N VAL A 56 -5.34 -8.13 4.84
CA VAL A 56 -5.66 -7.00 5.72
C VAL A 56 -7.11 -7.14 6.21
N THR A 57 -7.41 -6.59 7.39
CA THR A 57 -8.76 -6.64 7.94
C THR A 57 -9.71 -5.65 7.27
N ASP A 58 -10.99 -5.98 7.19
CA ASP A 58 -12.01 -5.04 6.67
C ASP A 58 -12.05 -3.73 7.47
N HIS A 59 -11.68 -3.78 8.75
CA HIS A 59 -11.59 -2.62 9.61
C HIS A 59 -10.57 -1.59 9.08
N ILE A 60 -9.33 -2.02 8.81
CA ILE A 60 -8.29 -1.10 8.34
C ILE A 60 -8.59 -0.60 6.92
N VAL A 61 -9.17 -1.46 6.07
CA VAL A 61 -9.64 -1.07 4.74
C VAL A 61 -10.64 0.07 4.85
N LYS A 62 -11.67 -0.08 5.70
CA LYS A 62 -12.68 0.95 5.91
C LYS A 62 -12.05 2.26 6.40
N GLN A 63 -11.17 2.20 7.41
CA GLN A 63 -10.53 3.41 7.95
C GLN A 63 -9.71 4.17 6.90
N ILE A 64 -8.93 3.46 6.09
CA ILE A 64 -8.12 4.06 5.02
C ILE A 64 -9.03 4.64 3.93
N THR A 65 -10.07 3.92 3.51
CA THR A 65 -11.02 4.39 2.49
C THR A 65 -11.81 5.60 2.96
N ASP A 66 -12.27 5.63 4.21
CA ASP A 66 -12.93 6.81 4.79
C ASP A 66 -11.99 8.02 4.78
N GLY A 67 -10.71 7.82 5.14
CA GLY A 67 -9.69 8.86 5.08
C GLY A 67 -9.49 9.41 3.66
N PHE A 68 -9.36 8.52 2.68
CA PHE A 68 -9.27 8.90 1.27
C PHE A 68 -10.47 9.74 0.83
N ILE A 69 -11.69 9.27 1.09
CA ILE A 69 -12.91 9.99 0.70
C ILE A 69 -12.94 11.40 1.28
N ASN A 70 -12.63 11.54 2.58
CA ASN A 70 -12.73 12.81 3.29
C ASN A 70 -11.67 13.86 2.86
N GLU A 71 -10.52 13.44 2.36
CA GLU A 71 -9.44 14.35 1.97
C GLU A 71 -9.36 14.57 0.46
N TRP A 72 -9.79 13.60 -0.36
CA TRP A 72 -9.53 13.59 -1.80
C TRP A 72 -10.77 13.68 -2.69
N ILE A 73 -11.96 13.36 -2.17
CA ILE A 73 -13.21 13.32 -2.96
C ILE A 73 -14.19 14.43 -2.56
N VAL A 74 -14.36 14.64 -1.26
CA VAL A 74 -15.35 15.57 -0.68
C VAL A 74 -14.74 16.97 -0.52
#